data_AF-A0A292GMQ7-F1
#
_entry.id   AF-A0A292GMQ7-F1
#
_cell.length_a   1.000
_cell.length_b   1.000
_cell.length_c   1.000
_cell.angle_alpha   90.00
_cell.angle_beta   90.00
_cell.angle_gamma   90.00
#
_symmetry.space_group_name_H-M   'P 1'
#
loop_
_entity.id
_entity.type
_entity.pdbx_description
1 polymer ?
#
loop_
_entity_poly.entity_id
_entity_poly.type
_entity_poly.pdbx_seq_one_letter_code
_entity_poly.pdbx_strand_id
1 'polypeptide(L)' 'MPGASHFTADRAVAQPVAGRPIDTRKVERAVAVNLIRNFLTALEGEGGAASPFMEYAQRRAEWQLEQWGEPLHEGGVA' A
#
# COMPACT_ATOMS: atom_id res chain seq x y z
N MET A 1 -17.98 -9.71 45.42
CA MET A 1 -16.88 -9.12 44.62
C MET A 1 -15.62 -9.96 44.87
N PRO A 2 -14.78 -10.34 43.88
CA PRO A 2 -14.74 -9.86 42.49
C PRO A 2 -14.80 -10.99 41.45
N GLY A 3 -15.77 -10.92 40.52
CA GLY A 3 -15.68 -11.59 39.23
C GLY A 3 -15.02 -10.62 38.26
N ALA A 4 -13.70 -10.63 38.19
CA ALA A 4 -12.99 -9.91 37.14
C ALA A 4 -13.19 -10.69 35.84
N SER A 5 -14.18 -10.28 35.05
CA SER A 5 -14.27 -10.66 33.64
C SER A 5 -13.03 -10.11 32.94
N HIS A 6 -11.99 -10.92 32.88
CA HIS A 6 -10.87 -10.70 31.97
C HIS A 6 -11.44 -10.78 30.56
N PHE A 7 -11.75 -9.62 30.00
CA PHE A 7 -11.90 -9.44 28.57
C PHE A 7 -10.52 -9.75 27.97
N THR A 8 -10.27 -11.03 27.65
CA THR A 8 -9.17 -11.40 26.79
C THR A 8 -9.51 -10.79 25.44
N ALA A 9 -8.98 -9.58 25.22
CA ALA A 9 -8.83 -9.04 23.89
C ALA A 9 -8.01 -10.07 23.13
N ASP A 10 -8.71 -10.93 22.38
CA ASP A 10 -8.15 -11.81 21.37
C ASP A 10 -7.66 -10.89 20.25
N ARG A 11 -6.59 -10.15 20.55
CA ARG A 11 -5.75 -9.54 19.54
C ARG A 11 -5.03 -10.74 18.95
N ALA A 12 -5.69 -11.37 17.99
CA ALA A 12 -5.05 -12.23 17.02
C ALA A 12 -4.01 -11.37 16.28
N VAL A 13 -2.87 -11.12 16.95
CA VAL A 13 -1.64 -10.74 16.30
C VAL A 13 -1.33 -11.96 15.45
N ALA A 14 -1.53 -11.82 14.14
CA ALA A 14 -1.13 -12.83 13.18
C ALA A 14 0.33 -13.20 13.48
N GLN A 15 0.56 -14.32 14.15
CA GLN A 15 1.89 -14.81 14.43
C GLN A 15 2.49 -15.20 13.08
N PRO A 16 3.69 -14.70 12.73
CA PRO A 16 4.35 -15.13 11.50
C PRO A 16 4.54 -16.64 11.57
N VAL A 17 3.97 -17.37 10.61
CA VAL A 17 4.15 -18.82 10.46
C VAL A 17 5.65 -19.10 10.41
N ALA A 18 6.17 -19.70 11.48
CA ALA A 18 7.58 -20.03 11.59
C ALA A 18 7.99 -20.98 10.45
N GLY A 19 8.99 -20.58 9.66
CA GLY A 19 9.71 -21.51 8.78
C GLY A 19 9.66 -21.25 7.26
N ARG A 20 8.95 -20.22 6.78
CA ARG A 20 9.10 -19.78 5.37
C ARG A 20 9.82 -18.43 5.36
N PRO A 21 11.03 -18.31 4.76
CA PRO A 21 11.71 -17.02 4.68
C PRO A 21 10.81 -16.06 3.90
N ILE A 22 10.38 -15.00 4.58
CA ILE A 22 9.68 -13.89 3.94
C ILE A 22 10.72 -13.16 3.12
N ASP A 23 10.53 -13.12 1.81
CA ASP A 23 11.32 -12.28 0.92
C ASP A 23 10.92 -10.82 1.18
N THR A 24 11.59 -10.18 2.14
CA THR A 24 11.29 -8.82 2.59
C THR A 24 11.35 -7.82 1.45
N ARG A 25 12.19 -8.05 0.44
CA ARG A 25 12.28 -7.18 -0.75
C ARG A 25 11.00 -7.20 -1.59
N LYS A 26 10.34 -8.36 -1.70
CA LYS A 26 9.05 -8.46 -2.39
C LYS A 26 7.94 -7.76 -1.61
N VAL A 27 7.96 -7.89 -0.28
CA VAL A 27 7.00 -7.20 0.60
C VAL A 27 7.19 -5.69 0.53
N GLU A 28 8.42 -5.21 0.62
CA GLU A 28 8.77 -3.79 0.49
C GLU A 28 8.33 -3.23 -0.87
N ARG A 29 8.55 -3.98 -1.96
CA ARG A 29 8.09 -3.59 -3.30
C ARG A 29 6.57 -3.48 -3.37
N ALA A 30 5.84 -4.47 -2.87
CA ALA A 30 4.36 -4.43 -2.87
C ALA A 30 3.83 -3.24 -2.05
N VAL A 31 4.44 -2.96 -0.90
CA VAL A 31 4.10 -1.80 -0.07
C VAL A 31 4.37 -0.49 -0.81
N ALA A 32 5.54 -0.36 -1.46
CA ALA A 32 5.89 0.81 -2.24
C ALA A 32 4.93 1.04 -3.42
N VAL A 33 4.55 -0.02 -4.13
CA VAL A 33 3.57 0.03 -5.22
C VAL A 33 2.23 0.57 -4.73
N ASN A 34 1.72 0.05 -3.61
CA ASN A 34 0.47 0.53 -3.03
C ASN A 34 0.53 2.00 -2.60
N LEU A 35 1.65 2.44 -2.02
CA LEU A 35 1.84 3.85 -1.67
C LEU A 35 1.80 4.76 -2.90
N ILE A 36 2.46 4.36 -4.00
CA ILE A 36 2.44 5.12 -5.25
C ILE A 36 1.04 5.16 -5.86
N ARG A 37 0.32 4.04 -5.89
CA ARG A 37 -1.07 4.00 -6.38
C ARG A 37 -1.98 4.91 -5.56
N ASN A 38 -1.90 4.83 -4.23
CA ASN A 38 -2.69 5.70 -3.34
C ASN A 38 -2.40 7.19 -3.58
N PHE A 39 -1.13 7.55 -3.82
CA PHE A 39 -0.75 8.91 -4.18
C PHE A 39 -1.42 9.34 -5.51
N LEU A 40 -1.35 8.51 -6.55
CA LEU A 40 -1.97 8.82 -7.85
C LEU A 40 -3.50 8.94 -7.75
N THR A 41 -4.15 8.04 -7.01
CA THR A 41 -5.60 8.10 -6.75
C THR A 41 -6.00 9.35 -5.98
N ALA A 42 -5.23 9.73 -4.94
CA ALA A 42 -5.48 10.97 -4.21
C ALA A 42 -5.34 12.20 -5.12
N LEU A 43 -4.31 12.21 -5.96
CA LEU A 43 -4.07 13.28 -6.93
C LEU A 43 -5.22 13.41 -7.93
N GLU A 44 -5.72 12.29 -8.45
CA GLU A 44 -6.90 12.26 -9.32
C GLU A 44 -8.15 12.80 -8.60
N GLY A 45 -8.37 12.41 -7.34
CA GLY A 45 -9.46 12.91 -6.51
C GLY A 45 -9.41 14.42 -6.22
N GLU A 46 -8.21 15.02 -6.23
CA GLU A 46 -7.99 16.46 -6.10
C GLU A 46 -8.15 17.24 -7.42
N GLY A 47 -8.42 16.54 -8.54
CA GLY A 47 -8.54 17.15 -9.87
C GLY A 47 -7.24 17.20 -10.66
N GLY A 48 -6.22 16.42 -10.23
CA GLY A 48 -4.94 16.30 -10.90
C GLY A 48 -3.85 17.21 -10.33
N ALA A 49 -2.70 17.24 -11.00
CA ALA A 49 -1.56 18.05 -10.58
C ALA A 49 -1.85 19.55 -10.65
N ALA A 50 -1.83 20.22 -9.48
CA ALA A 50 -2.07 21.66 -9.37
C ALA A 50 -0.79 22.53 -9.48
N SER A 51 0.39 21.93 -9.64
CA SER A 51 1.66 22.64 -9.75
C SER A 51 2.70 21.87 -10.57
N PRO A 52 3.74 22.55 -11.10
CA PRO A 52 4.82 21.88 -11.86
C PRO A 52 5.55 20.79 -11.06
N PHE A 53 5.67 20.97 -9.74
CA PHE A 53 6.25 19.96 -8.87
C PHE A 53 5.35 18.72 -8.78
N MET A 54 4.03 18.91 -8.67
CA MET A 54 3.06 17.82 -8.62
C MET A 54 2.99 17.08 -9.96
N GLU A 55 3.11 17.78 -11.10
CA GLU A 55 3.22 17.14 -12.42
C GLU A 55 4.46 16.26 -12.50
N TYR A 56 5.60 16.76 -12.00
CA TYR A 56 6.82 15.97 -11.93
C TYR A 56 6.64 14.73 -11.04
N ALA A 57 6.07 14.91 -9.84
CA ALA A 57 5.82 13.82 -8.89
C ALA A 57 4.90 12.75 -9.49
N GLN A 58 3.82 13.16 -10.18
CA GLN A 58 2.91 12.28 -10.89
C GLN A 58 3.63 11.47 -11.97
N ARG A 59 4.34 12.13 -12.90
CA ARG A 59 5.08 11.43 -13.97
C ARG A 59 6.13 10.48 -13.41
N ARG A 60 6.78 10.87 -12.30
CA ARG A 60 7.80 10.03 -11.67
C ARG A 60 7.19 8.79 -11.02
N ALA A 61 6.03 8.93 -10.38
CA ALA A 61 5.25 7.83 -9.83
C ALA A 61 4.81 6.85 -10.92
N GLU A 62 4.23 7.36 -12.01
CA GLU A 62 3.80 6.55 -13.16
C GLU A 62 4.97 5.78 -13.78
N TRP A 63 6.09 6.46 -14.04
CA TRP A 63 7.31 5.84 -14.56
C TRP A 63 7.85 4.76 -13.62
N GLN A 64 7.79 4.97 -12.31
CA GLN A 64 8.31 3.98 -11.35
C GLN A 64 7.49 2.69 -11.34
N LEU A 65 6.17 2.79 -11.50
CA LEU A 65 5.29 1.63 -11.67
C LEU A 65 5.58 0.89 -12.98
N GLU A 66 5.78 1.63 -14.08
CA GLU A 66 6.16 1.04 -15.38
C GLU A 66 7.50 0.29 -15.30
N GLN A 67 8.52 0.87 -14.66
CA GLN A 67 9.81 0.19 -14.43
C GLN A 67 9.68 -1.08 -13.60
N TRP A 68 8.65 -1.14 -12.75
CA TRP A 68 8.31 -2.32 -11.97
C TRP A 68 7.32 -3.25 -12.69
N GLY A 69 6.88 -2.93 -13.91
CA GLY A 69 5.88 -3.72 -14.64
C GLY A 69 4.52 -3.76 -13.94
N GLU A 70 4.23 -2.76 -13.11
CA GLU A 70 2.99 -2.66 -12.34
C GLU A 70 1.97 -1.79 -13.10
N PRO A 71 0.71 -2.20 -13.22
CA PRO A 71 -0.30 -1.37 -13.86
C PRO A 71 -0.59 -0.12 -13.03
N LEU A 72 -0.87 1.00 -13.73
CA LEU A 72 -1.19 2.31 -13.15
C LEU A 72 -2.51 2.32 -12.36
N HIS A 73 -3.45 1.47 -12.78
CA HIS A 73 -4.70 1.23 -12.08
C HIS A 73 -4.82 -0.25 -11.75
N GLU A 74 -5.18 -0.57 -10.51
CA GLU A 74 -5.80 -1.85 -10.23
C GLU A 74 -7.22 -1.83 -10.80
N GLY A 75 -7.36 -2.08 -12.11
CA GLY A 75 -8.66 -2.52 -12.64
C GLY A 75 -9.01 -3.84 -11.93
N GLY A 76 -10.14 -3.98 -11.24
CA GLY A 76 -11.45 -3.57 -11.71
C GLY A 76 -11.87 -4.57 -12.78
N VAL A 77 -12.72 -5.51 -12.37
CA VAL A 77 -13.29 -6.59 -13.19
C VAL A 77 -13.71 -6.04 -14.55
N ALA A 78 -13.12 -6.59 -15.63
CA ALA A 78 -13.62 -6.47 -16.99
C ALA A 78 -14.26 -7.80 -17.40
#